data_AF-X0SA54-F1
#
_entry.id   AF-X0SA54-F1
#
_cell.length_a   1.000
_cell.length_b   1.000
_cell.length_c   1.000
_cell.angle_alpha   90.00
_cell.angle_beta   90.00
_cell.angle_gamma   90.00
#
_symmetry.space_group_name_H-M   'P 1'
#
loop_
_entity.id
_entity.type
_entity.pdbx_description
1 polymer ?
#
loop_
_entity_poly.entity_id
_entity_poly.type
_entity_poly.pdbx_seq_one_letter_code
_entity_poly.pdbx_strand_id
1 'polypeptide(L)'
;MTVAEVLKADAIILTHLHADHWDDAARNLVPRDMPIFTQDEADAVIVRKDGFTDVRVLTEQGVVFKGTRINKTIGQHGTDEMYKVAPLAELLGKTMGLVFQKPNYKTVYVAGDTIWNKEVEDALTRYKPDAVILNTGYAKLTTFVDDSIIMGKDDVYRAYKFSPNAQIVSVHMDTVNHATLTKAELRRFIEEKHLDKQRALVPNDGQTYKF
;
A
#
# COMPACT_ATOMS: atom_id res chain seq x y z
N MET A 1 -9.61 -12.62 -10.74
CA MET A 1 -8.76 -13.72 -10.22
C MET A 1 -9.51 -14.42 -9.11
N THR A 2 -9.41 -15.74 -9.02
CA THR A 2 -9.99 -16.52 -7.93
C THR A 2 -9.07 -16.54 -6.71
N VAL A 3 -9.59 -16.87 -5.53
CA VAL A 3 -8.77 -17.06 -4.31
C VAL A 3 -7.67 -18.11 -4.55
N ALA A 4 -7.99 -19.21 -5.23
CA ALA A 4 -7.03 -20.27 -5.55
C ALA A 4 -5.88 -19.78 -6.46
N GLU A 5 -6.13 -18.79 -7.33
CA GLU A 5 -5.07 -18.18 -8.14
C GLU A 5 -4.18 -17.26 -7.32
N VAL A 6 -4.75 -16.45 -6.41
CA VAL A 6 -4.00 -15.56 -5.52
C VAL A 6 -3.10 -16.37 -4.57
N LEU A 7 -3.60 -17.48 -4.02
CA LEU A 7 -2.87 -18.33 -3.07
C LEU A 7 -1.72 -19.14 -3.69
N LYS A 8 -1.49 -19.04 -5.01
CA LYS A 8 -0.24 -19.52 -5.64
C LYS A 8 0.97 -18.64 -5.31
N ALA A 9 0.78 -17.53 -4.61
CA ALA A 9 1.86 -16.67 -4.13
C ALA A 9 2.85 -17.44 -3.25
N ASP A 10 4.11 -17.04 -3.30
CA ASP A 10 5.19 -17.64 -2.50
C ASP A 10 5.19 -17.18 -1.03
N ALA A 11 4.56 -16.04 -0.77
CA ALA A 11 4.42 -15.42 0.55
C ALA A 11 3.31 -14.37 0.51
N ILE A 12 2.80 -14.00 1.68
CA ILE A 12 1.93 -12.85 1.91
C ILE A 12 2.70 -11.79 2.68
N ILE A 13 2.45 -10.51 2.40
CA ILE A 13 3.00 -9.39 3.17
C ILE A 13 1.85 -8.52 3.63
N LEU A 14 1.69 -8.39 4.95
CA LEU A 14 0.67 -7.59 5.60
C LEU A 14 1.28 -6.26 6.02
N THR A 15 0.88 -5.17 5.34
CA THR A 15 1.34 -3.81 5.68
C THR A 15 0.82 -3.35 7.03
N HIS A 16 -0.36 -3.83 7.40
CA HIS A 16 -1.05 -3.70 8.69
C HIS A 16 -2.28 -4.62 8.68
N LEU A 17 -3.07 -4.61 9.77
CA LEU A 17 -4.19 -5.56 9.98
C LEU A 17 -5.59 -4.92 9.95
N HIS A 18 -5.77 -3.76 9.30
CA HIS A 18 -7.14 -3.26 9.05
C HIS A 18 -7.93 -4.21 8.16
N ALA A 19 -9.25 -4.20 8.32
CA ALA A 19 -10.12 -5.23 7.77
C ALA A 19 -10.13 -5.27 6.23
N ASP A 20 -9.91 -4.14 5.56
CA ASP A 20 -9.78 -4.06 4.11
C ASP A 20 -8.43 -4.58 3.58
N HIS A 21 -7.48 -4.87 4.47
CA HIS A 21 -6.18 -5.48 4.16
C HIS A 21 -6.04 -6.92 4.69
N TRP A 22 -6.74 -7.26 5.78
CA TRP A 22 -6.67 -8.58 6.43
C TRP A 22 -7.99 -8.97 7.13
N ASP A 23 -8.95 -9.42 6.31
CA ASP A 23 -10.31 -9.79 6.72
C ASP A 23 -10.45 -11.23 7.24
N ASP A 24 -11.66 -11.55 7.72
CA ASP A 24 -12.00 -12.88 8.22
C ASP A 24 -11.92 -13.95 7.12
N ALA A 25 -12.23 -13.61 5.86
CA ALA A 25 -12.15 -14.56 4.77
C ALA A 25 -10.70 -14.98 4.52
N ALA A 26 -9.77 -14.03 4.44
CA ALA A 26 -8.34 -14.31 4.30
C ALA A 26 -7.80 -15.11 5.49
N ARG A 27 -8.17 -14.73 6.73
CA ARG A 27 -7.77 -15.46 7.95
C ARG A 27 -8.23 -16.91 7.97
N ASN A 28 -9.34 -17.24 7.30
CA ASN A 28 -9.89 -18.59 7.25
C ASN A 28 -9.42 -19.41 6.04
N LEU A 29 -9.10 -18.76 4.92
CA LEU A 29 -8.79 -19.41 3.65
C LEU A 29 -7.29 -19.57 3.37
N VAL A 30 -6.44 -18.70 3.92
CA VAL A 30 -4.98 -18.79 3.72
C VAL A 30 -4.43 -20.03 4.43
N PRO A 31 -3.57 -20.84 3.77
CA PRO A 31 -2.90 -21.98 4.39
C PRO A 31 -2.08 -21.56 5.62
N ARG A 32 -2.15 -22.36 6.70
CA ARG A 32 -1.48 -22.03 7.98
C ARG A 32 0.05 -22.01 7.88
N ASP A 33 0.61 -22.70 6.91
CA ASP A 33 2.04 -22.79 6.61
C ASP A 33 2.52 -21.76 5.57
N MET A 34 1.63 -20.91 5.03
CA MET A 34 2.01 -19.80 4.14
C MET A 34 3.01 -18.88 4.86
N PRO A 35 4.17 -18.55 4.26
CA PRO A 35 5.04 -17.51 4.81
C PRO A 35 4.34 -16.15 4.81
N ILE A 36 4.17 -15.56 5.99
CA ILE A 36 3.56 -14.24 6.16
C ILE A 36 4.58 -13.28 6.73
N PHE A 37 4.79 -12.16 6.05
CA PHE A 37 5.56 -11.03 6.56
C PHE A 37 4.65 -9.99 7.19
N THR A 38 4.93 -9.56 8.41
CA THR A 38 4.18 -8.51 9.12
C THR A 38 5.02 -7.26 9.31
N GLN A 39 4.38 -6.12 9.54
CA GLN A 39 5.10 -4.86 9.76
C GLN A 39 5.88 -4.85 11.09
N ASP A 40 5.34 -5.45 12.15
CA ASP A 40 5.96 -5.49 13.46
C ASP A 40 5.52 -6.72 14.25
N GLU A 41 6.02 -6.83 15.48
CA GLU A 41 5.75 -7.96 16.37
C GLU A 41 4.32 -7.94 16.93
N ALA A 42 3.68 -6.78 17.07
CA ALA A 42 2.30 -6.70 17.54
C ALA A 42 1.35 -7.36 16.53
N ASP A 43 1.54 -7.03 15.25
CA ASP A 43 0.81 -7.69 14.17
C ASP A 43 1.16 -9.18 14.07
N ALA A 44 2.44 -9.53 14.23
CA ALA A 44 2.87 -10.93 14.19
C ALA A 44 2.20 -11.78 15.27
N VAL A 45 2.03 -11.26 16.49
CA VAL A 45 1.35 -11.96 17.59
C VAL A 45 -0.11 -12.24 17.24
N ILE A 46 -0.82 -11.28 16.65
CA ILE A 46 -2.21 -11.45 16.22
C ILE A 46 -2.30 -12.52 15.12
N VAL A 47 -1.45 -12.43 14.10
CA VAL A 47 -1.42 -13.40 13.00
C VAL A 47 -1.06 -14.81 13.51
N ARG A 48 -0.10 -14.95 14.42
CA ARG A 48 0.21 -16.27 15.03
C ARG A 48 -0.96 -16.80 15.86
N LYS A 49 -1.71 -15.94 16.54
CA LYS A 49 -2.92 -16.33 17.30
C LYS A 49 -4.03 -16.86 16.39
N ASP A 50 -4.10 -16.40 15.14
CA ASP A 50 -4.99 -16.94 14.11
C ASP A 50 -4.50 -18.31 13.57
N GLY A 51 -3.36 -18.82 14.05
CA GLY A 51 -2.87 -20.18 13.78
C GLY A 51 -1.81 -20.31 12.68
N PHE A 52 -1.28 -19.19 12.17
CA PHE A 52 -0.21 -19.21 11.16
C PHE A 52 1.15 -19.55 11.77
N THR A 53 1.89 -20.46 11.13
CA THR A 53 3.11 -21.07 11.70
C THR A 53 4.41 -20.44 11.20
N ASP A 54 4.41 -19.77 10.04
CA ASP A 54 5.58 -19.09 9.47
C ASP A 54 5.33 -17.58 9.36
N VAL A 55 5.45 -16.88 10.49
CA VAL A 55 5.23 -15.43 10.60
C VAL A 55 6.53 -14.71 10.89
N ARG A 56 6.95 -13.85 9.97
CA ARG A 56 8.25 -13.17 9.96
C ARG A 56 8.07 -11.66 10.02
N VAL A 57 8.66 -11.00 11.01
CA VAL A 57 8.59 -9.54 11.11
C VAL A 57 9.57 -8.89 10.13
N LEU A 58 9.10 -7.93 9.33
CA LEU A 58 9.98 -7.10 8.50
C LEU A 58 10.64 -6.02 9.36
N THR A 59 11.97 -6.02 9.37
CA THR A 59 12.77 -4.98 10.02
C THR A 59 13.17 -3.89 9.03
N GLU A 60 13.69 -2.77 9.55
CA GLU A 60 14.20 -1.66 8.74
C GLU A 60 15.37 -2.05 7.82
N GLN A 61 16.10 -3.12 8.15
CA GLN A 61 17.20 -3.63 7.33
C GLN A 61 16.69 -4.38 6.08
N GLY A 62 15.39 -4.67 6.02
CA GLY A 62 14.76 -5.47 4.97
C GLY A 62 15.16 -6.94 5.03
N VAL A 63 14.63 -7.71 4.09
CA VAL A 63 14.88 -9.16 3.97
C VAL A 63 15.17 -9.52 2.52
N VAL A 64 15.89 -10.62 2.29
CA VAL A 64 15.93 -11.26 0.96
C VAL A 64 15.06 -12.50 1.01
N PHE A 65 14.04 -12.55 0.15
CA PHE A 65 13.16 -13.69 0.01
C PHE A 65 13.13 -14.13 -1.46
N LYS A 66 13.51 -15.39 -1.72
CA LYS A 66 13.60 -15.96 -3.09
C LYS A 66 14.36 -15.06 -4.09
N GLY A 67 15.43 -14.43 -3.62
CA GLY A 67 16.30 -13.56 -4.43
C GLY A 67 15.78 -12.13 -4.62
N THR A 68 14.63 -11.76 -4.05
CA THR A 68 14.09 -10.40 -4.04
C THR A 68 14.40 -9.74 -2.70
N ARG A 69 15.05 -8.58 -2.70
CA ARG A 69 15.16 -7.72 -1.54
C ARG A 69 13.81 -7.01 -1.33
N ILE A 70 13.28 -7.12 -0.12
CA ILE A 70 12.08 -6.42 0.33
C ILE A 70 12.51 -5.47 1.43
N ASN A 71 12.37 -4.17 1.21
CA ASN A 71 12.68 -3.15 2.22
C ASN A 71 11.37 -2.58 2.76
N LYS A 72 11.28 -2.43 4.08
CA LYS A 72 10.18 -1.72 4.75
C LYS A 72 10.37 -0.21 4.60
N THR A 73 9.29 0.53 4.38
CA THR A 73 9.26 2.00 4.49
C THR A 73 8.23 2.42 5.52
N ILE A 74 8.39 3.60 6.10
CA ILE A 74 7.46 4.15 7.09
C ILE A 74 6.23 4.72 6.35
N GLY A 75 5.04 4.44 6.89
CA GLY A 75 3.77 5.06 6.47
C GLY A 75 3.14 5.82 7.65
N GLN A 76 2.32 6.83 7.34
CA GLN A 76 1.52 7.56 8.31
C GLN A 76 0.07 7.63 7.83
N HIS A 77 -0.80 6.88 8.51
CA HIS A 77 -2.19 6.67 8.09
C HIS A 77 -3.12 7.76 8.63
N GLY A 78 -2.87 9.02 8.27
CA GLY A 78 -3.62 10.17 8.75
C GLY A 78 -2.75 11.38 9.06
N THR A 79 -3.38 12.52 9.33
CA THR A 79 -2.67 13.77 9.61
C THR A 79 -2.14 13.82 11.04
N ASP A 80 -1.17 14.69 11.31
CA ASP A 80 -0.65 14.89 12.66
C ASP A 80 -1.76 15.29 13.65
N GLU A 81 -2.76 16.06 13.20
CA GLU A 81 -3.93 16.42 14.03
C GLU A 81 -4.79 15.20 14.38
N MET A 82 -4.93 14.23 13.47
CA MET A 82 -5.61 12.97 13.75
C MET A 82 -4.85 12.16 14.82
N TYR A 83 -3.52 12.09 14.73
CA TYR A 83 -2.69 11.38 15.70
C TYR A 83 -2.61 12.05 17.08
N LYS A 84 -3.01 13.33 17.21
CA LYS A 84 -3.17 13.97 18.53
C LYS A 84 -4.42 13.49 19.28
N VAL A 85 -5.39 12.89 18.59
CA VAL A 85 -6.61 12.35 19.19
C VAL A 85 -6.38 10.88 19.53
N ALA A 86 -6.11 10.57 20.81
CA ALA A 86 -5.65 9.24 21.22
C ALA A 86 -6.52 8.05 20.72
N PRO A 87 -7.86 8.08 20.82
CA PRO A 87 -8.68 7.00 20.27
C PRO A 87 -8.55 6.83 18.75
N LEU A 88 -8.32 7.94 18.04
CA LEU A 88 -8.13 7.91 16.59
C LEU A 88 -6.73 7.43 16.22
N ALA A 89 -5.69 7.85 16.96
CA ALA A 89 -4.34 7.35 16.79
C ALA A 89 -4.25 5.82 16.97
N GLU A 90 -5.00 5.26 17.93
CA GLU A 90 -5.10 3.82 18.13
C GLU A 90 -5.83 3.12 16.97
N LEU A 91 -6.92 3.71 16.48
CA LEU A 91 -7.69 3.19 15.34
C LEU A 91 -6.84 3.17 14.06
N LEU A 92 -6.16 4.27 13.74
CA LEU A 92 -5.32 4.40 12.54
C LEU A 92 -4.06 3.55 12.65
N GLY A 93 -3.48 3.48 13.85
CA GLY A 93 -2.35 2.63 14.15
C GLY A 93 -1.10 2.96 13.34
N LYS A 94 -0.28 1.93 13.12
CA LYS A 94 0.93 1.98 12.29
C LYS A 94 0.66 1.24 10.98
N THR A 95 1.28 1.75 9.93
CA THR A 95 1.29 1.12 8.62
C THR A 95 2.71 1.16 8.05
N MET A 96 2.97 0.33 7.04
CA MET A 96 4.22 0.38 6.28
C MET A 96 3.99 0.38 4.77
N GLY A 97 4.99 0.89 4.06
CA GLY A 97 5.18 0.63 2.64
C GLY A 97 6.31 -0.39 2.42
N LEU A 98 6.50 -0.76 1.16
CA LEU A 98 7.40 -1.83 0.74
C LEU A 98 8.13 -1.44 -0.55
N VAL A 99 9.45 -1.64 -0.59
CA VAL A 99 10.23 -1.55 -1.84
C VAL A 99 10.80 -2.90 -2.20
N PHE A 100 10.46 -3.37 -3.40
CA PHE A 100 10.94 -4.61 -4.00
C PHE A 100 12.09 -4.32 -4.96
N GLN A 101 13.21 -5.01 -4.77
CA GLN A 101 14.39 -4.90 -5.64
C GLN A 101 14.95 -6.29 -5.95
N LYS A 102 15.25 -6.53 -7.23
CA LYS A 102 15.90 -7.76 -7.68
C LYS A 102 16.82 -7.45 -8.87
N PRO A 103 18.03 -8.03 -8.94
CA PRO A 103 18.92 -7.81 -10.09
C PRO A 103 18.23 -8.12 -11.42
N ASN A 104 18.34 -7.22 -12.39
CA ASN A 104 17.72 -7.30 -13.73
C ASN A 104 16.19 -7.14 -13.77
N TYR A 105 15.57 -6.69 -12.67
CA TYR A 105 14.15 -6.35 -12.62
C TYR A 105 13.97 -4.89 -12.24
N LYS A 106 12.80 -4.34 -12.59
CA LYS A 106 12.36 -3.01 -12.17
C LYS A 106 12.21 -2.91 -10.66
N THR A 107 12.55 -1.76 -10.09
CA THR A 107 12.31 -1.46 -8.68
C THR A 107 10.86 -1.00 -8.51
N VAL A 108 10.12 -1.64 -7.59
CA VAL A 108 8.72 -1.32 -7.33
C VAL A 108 8.57 -0.83 -5.90
N TYR A 109 7.93 0.32 -5.73
CA TYR A 109 7.55 0.86 -4.42
C TYR A 109 6.04 0.76 -4.24
N VAL A 110 5.60 0.14 -3.16
CA VAL A 110 4.20 0.14 -2.69
C VAL A 110 4.14 1.03 -1.47
N ALA A 111 3.48 2.19 -1.58
CA ALA A 111 3.46 3.16 -0.49
C ALA A 111 2.66 2.67 0.73
N GLY A 112 1.64 1.84 0.50
CA GLY A 112 0.71 1.40 1.53
C GLY A 112 -0.26 2.50 1.96
N ASP A 113 -0.89 2.30 3.11
CA ASP A 113 -1.85 3.24 3.70
C ASP A 113 -1.11 4.38 4.40
N THR A 114 -0.84 5.42 3.64
CA THR A 114 -0.15 6.62 4.10
C THR A 114 -0.68 7.85 3.40
N ILE A 115 -0.67 8.99 4.08
CA ILE A 115 -0.74 10.31 3.43
C ILE A 115 0.63 10.66 2.82
N TRP A 116 0.67 11.69 1.96
CA TRP A 116 1.94 12.21 1.48
C TRP A 116 2.70 12.94 2.59
N ASN A 117 3.93 12.52 2.83
CA ASN A 117 4.80 13.08 3.85
C ASN A 117 6.28 12.93 3.45
N LYS A 118 7.18 13.34 4.34
CA LYS A 118 8.64 13.25 4.12
C LYS A 118 9.14 11.81 3.99
N GLU A 119 8.54 10.84 4.69
CA GLU A 119 8.94 9.43 4.60
C GLU A 119 8.70 8.87 3.18
N VAL A 120 7.60 9.26 2.55
CA VAL A 120 7.31 8.93 1.14
C VAL A 120 8.34 9.57 0.21
N GLU A 121 8.65 10.85 0.40
CA GLU A 121 9.67 11.55 -0.41
C GLU A 121 11.07 10.94 -0.25
N ASP A 122 11.43 10.55 0.96
CA ASP A 122 12.69 9.89 1.27
C ASP A 122 12.77 8.50 0.63
N ALA A 123 11.67 7.73 0.64
CA ALA A 123 11.58 6.46 -0.06
C ALA A 123 11.75 6.64 -1.58
N LEU A 124 11.04 7.59 -2.19
CA LEU A 124 11.14 7.89 -3.63
C LEU A 124 12.56 8.35 -4.01
N THR A 125 13.19 9.18 -3.18
CA THR A 125 14.54 9.70 -3.41
C THR A 125 15.61 8.61 -3.25
N ARG A 126 15.48 7.79 -2.20
CA ARG A 126 16.44 6.72 -1.87
C ARG A 126 16.40 5.59 -2.88
N TYR A 127 15.20 5.12 -3.22
CA TYR A 127 15.03 3.90 -3.99
C TYR A 127 14.84 4.14 -5.49
N LYS A 128 14.44 5.37 -5.89
CA LYS A 128 14.22 5.76 -7.29
C LYS A 128 13.44 4.70 -8.09
N PRO A 129 12.25 4.30 -7.61
CA PRO A 129 11.50 3.19 -8.19
C PRO A 129 11.12 3.46 -9.65
N ASP A 130 11.05 2.39 -10.44
CA ASP A 130 10.51 2.41 -11.81
C ASP A 130 8.97 2.38 -11.81
N ALA A 131 8.36 1.81 -10.76
CA ALA A 131 6.92 1.81 -10.56
C ALA A 131 6.57 2.15 -9.10
N VAL A 132 5.59 3.02 -8.91
CA VAL A 132 5.09 3.48 -7.61
C VAL A 132 3.61 3.14 -7.51
N ILE A 133 3.23 2.29 -6.58
CA ILE A 133 1.86 1.90 -6.30
C ILE A 133 1.36 2.69 -5.11
N LEU A 134 0.29 3.47 -5.31
CA LEU A 134 -0.31 4.36 -4.32
C LEU A 134 -1.73 3.90 -3.99
N ASN A 135 -2.09 3.92 -2.72
CA ASN A 135 -3.46 3.73 -2.26
C ASN A 135 -4.17 5.08 -2.29
N THR A 136 -4.98 5.30 -3.32
CA THR A 136 -5.48 6.64 -3.69
C THR A 136 -6.98 6.80 -3.44
N GLY A 137 -7.56 6.03 -2.53
CA GLY A 137 -8.99 6.06 -2.23
C GLY A 137 -9.48 7.37 -1.64
N TYR A 138 -8.57 8.24 -1.17
CA TYR A 138 -8.89 9.46 -0.44
C TYR A 138 -9.93 9.19 0.67
N ALA A 139 -9.59 8.22 1.52
CA ALA A 139 -10.44 7.72 2.58
C ALA A 139 -10.71 8.78 3.64
N LYS A 140 -11.98 9.11 3.88
CA LYS A 140 -12.36 10.18 4.81
C LYS A 140 -13.01 9.66 6.09
N LEU A 141 -12.76 10.37 7.18
CA LEU A 141 -13.45 10.21 8.46
C LEU A 141 -14.52 11.28 8.62
N THR A 142 -15.61 10.96 9.31
CA THR A 142 -16.71 11.92 9.53
C THR A 142 -16.33 13.09 10.44
N THR A 143 -15.27 12.94 11.24
CA THR A 143 -14.77 13.95 12.18
C THR A 143 -13.69 14.87 11.61
N PHE A 144 -13.08 14.50 10.46
CA PHE A 144 -12.04 15.25 9.76
C PHE A 144 -12.41 15.33 8.28
N VAL A 145 -13.42 16.15 7.97
CA VAL A 145 -14.07 16.17 6.66
C VAL A 145 -13.20 16.73 5.52
N ASP A 146 -12.22 17.56 5.85
CA ASP A 146 -11.34 18.20 4.87
C ASP A 146 -10.06 17.40 4.61
N ASP A 147 -9.76 16.43 5.48
CA ASP A 147 -8.58 15.58 5.41
C ASP A 147 -8.92 14.14 5.00
N SER A 148 -7.88 13.37 4.71
CA SER A 148 -7.97 11.95 4.37
C SER A 148 -6.91 11.17 5.14
N ILE A 149 -7.19 9.89 5.40
CA ILE A 149 -6.26 8.96 6.07
C ILE A 149 -5.26 8.32 5.09
N ILE A 150 -5.50 8.44 3.78
CA ILE A 150 -4.60 8.00 2.69
C ILE A 150 -4.55 9.03 1.56
N MET A 151 -3.72 8.77 0.55
CA MET A 151 -3.54 9.63 -0.62
C MET A 151 -4.80 9.79 -1.48
N GLY A 152 -4.82 10.86 -2.29
CA GLY A 152 -5.83 11.12 -3.32
C GLY A 152 -5.23 11.54 -4.66
N LYS A 153 -6.05 12.13 -5.53
CA LYS A 153 -5.65 12.53 -6.90
C LYS A 153 -4.51 13.54 -6.95
N ASP A 154 -4.44 14.47 -5.99
CA ASP A 154 -3.35 15.46 -5.94
C ASP A 154 -2.01 14.82 -5.59
N ASP A 155 -2.01 13.77 -4.77
CA ASP A 155 -0.81 13.00 -4.45
C ASP A 155 -0.35 12.14 -5.64
N VAL A 156 -1.27 11.65 -6.48
CA VAL A 156 -0.91 11.03 -7.78
C VAL A 156 -0.17 12.02 -8.66
N TYR A 157 -0.67 13.26 -8.77
CA TYR A 157 0.02 14.31 -9.53
C TYR A 157 1.38 14.65 -8.92
N ARG A 158 1.46 14.75 -7.59
CA ARG A 158 2.71 15.01 -6.87
C ARG A 158 3.73 13.91 -7.13
N ALA A 159 3.35 12.64 -6.99
CA ALA A 159 4.21 11.48 -7.30
C ALA A 159 4.66 11.47 -8.77
N TYR A 160 3.74 11.74 -9.71
CA TYR A 160 4.04 11.84 -11.13
C TYR A 160 5.12 12.89 -11.43
N LYS A 161 5.05 14.05 -10.76
CA LYS A 161 6.05 15.12 -10.90
C LYS A 161 7.36 14.79 -10.19
N PHE A 162 7.30 14.21 -8.99
CA PHE A 162 8.46 13.89 -8.17
C PHE A 162 9.33 12.78 -8.79
N SER A 163 8.70 11.77 -9.40
CA SER A 163 9.37 10.62 -10.02
C SER A 163 9.10 10.61 -11.53
N PRO A 164 9.76 11.46 -12.33
CA PRO A 164 9.43 11.66 -13.75
C PRO A 164 9.63 10.42 -14.65
N ASN A 165 10.42 9.46 -14.18
CA ASN A 165 10.71 8.22 -14.91
C ASN A 165 9.87 7.03 -14.41
N ALA A 166 9.11 7.19 -13.33
CA ALA A 166 8.33 6.11 -12.74
C ALA A 166 6.92 6.06 -13.31
N GLN A 167 6.37 4.86 -13.45
CA GLN A 167 4.93 4.65 -13.62
C GLN A 167 4.25 4.76 -12.25
N ILE A 168 3.17 5.53 -12.17
CA ILE A 168 2.36 5.74 -10.97
C ILE A 168 1.09 4.92 -11.13
N VAL A 169 0.91 3.90 -10.30
CA VAL A 169 -0.23 2.98 -10.31
C VAL A 169 -1.13 3.33 -9.12
N SER A 170 -2.38 3.67 -9.41
CA SER A 170 -3.35 4.10 -8.40
C SER A 170 -4.34 2.99 -8.10
N VAL A 171 -4.38 2.53 -6.85
CA VAL A 171 -5.23 1.44 -6.34
C VAL A 171 -6.03 1.89 -5.12
N HIS A 172 -6.71 0.96 -4.42
CA HIS A 172 -7.50 1.25 -3.20
C HIS A 172 -8.66 2.23 -3.46
N MET A 173 -9.46 1.98 -4.51
CA MET A 173 -10.61 2.78 -4.91
C MET A 173 -11.76 1.86 -5.34
N ASP A 174 -13.00 2.34 -5.24
CA ASP A 174 -14.23 1.66 -5.69
C ASP A 174 -14.55 0.33 -4.96
N THR A 175 -13.97 0.09 -3.78
CA THR A 175 -14.16 -1.18 -3.02
C THR A 175 -14.73 -0.96 -1.62
N VAL A 176 -14.19 -0.01 -0.86
CA VAL A 176 -14.62 0.26 0.53
C VAL A 176 -15.45 1.55 0.61
N ASN A 177 -16.40 1.61 1.55
CA ASN A 177 -17.40 2.66 1.64
C ASN A 177 -16.85 4.07 1.96
N HIS A 178 -15.69 4.15 2.60
CA HIS A 178 -15.09 5.39 3.05
C HIS A 178 -14.04 5.93 2.07
N ALA A 179 -13.66 5.17 1.04
CA ALA A 179 -12.88 5.65 -0.09
C ALA A 179 -13.76 6.57 -0.96
N THR A 180 -13.43 7.86 -0.99
CA THR A 180 -14.25 8.89 -1.65
C THR A 180 -13.82 9.20 -3.07
N LEU A 181 -12.57 8.90 -3.46
CA LEU A 181 -12.10 9.05 -4.82
C LEU A 181 -12.45 7.82 -5.65
N THR A 182 -13.16 8.03 -6.75
CA THR A 182 -13.49 6.95 -7.69
C THR A 182 -12.45 6.80 -8.80
N LYS A 183 -12.31 5.61 -9.39
CA LYS A 183 -11.45 5.42 -10.58
C LYS A 183 -11.87 6.33 -11.74
N ALA A 184 -13.17 6.57 -11.90
CA ALA A 184 -13.70 7.44 -12.94
C ALA A 184 -13.30 8.91 -12.72
N GLU A 185 -13.35 9.40 -11.49
CA GLU A 185 -12.86 10.74 -11.14
C GLU A 185 -11.36 10.87 -11.38
N LEU A 186 -10.57 9.90 -10.93
CA LEU A 186 -9.12 9.94 -11.10
C LEU A 186 -8.71 9.92 -12.59
N ARG A 187 -9.38 9.13 -13.43
CA ARG A 187 -9.14 9.11 -14.88
C ARG A 187 -9.44 10.47 -15.54
N ARG A 188 -10.51 11.14 -15.12
CA ARG A 188 -10.83 12.50 -15.58
C ARG A 188 -9.78 13.50 -15.16
N PHE A 189 -9.33 13.43 -13.91
CA PHE A 189 -8.26 14.28 -13.39
C PHE A 189 -6.94 14.08 -14.17
N ILE A 190 -6.59 12.83 -14.52
CA ILE A 190 -5.45 12.50 -15.37
C ILE A 190 -5.55 13.19 -16.74
N GLU A 191 -6.74 13.22 -17.34
CA GLU A 191 -7.01 13.91 -18.61
C GLU A 191 -6.91 15.44 -18.47
N GLU A 192 -7.53 16.01 -17.44
CA GLU A 192 -7.50 17.45 -17.12
C GLU A 192 -6.08 17.97 -16.88
N LYS A 193 -5.22 17.16 -16.25
CA LYS A 193 -3.81 17.48 -15.99
C LYS A 193 -2.88 17.12 -17.15
N HIS A 194 -3.40 16.56 -18.24
CA HIS A 194 -2.65 16.10 -19.40
C HIS A 194 -1.50 15.14 -19.04
N LEU A 195 -1.73 14.22 -18.10
CA LEU A 195 -0.73 13.22 -17.72
C LEU A 195 -0.68 12.09 -18.77
N ASP A 196 0.50 11.55 -19.00
CA ASP A 196 0.66 10.40 -19.89
C ASP A 196 -0.05 9.18 -19.28
N LYS A 197 -1.07 8.68 -19.98
CA LYS A 197 -1.88 7.52 -19.58
C LYS A 197 -1.09 6.20 -19.56
N GLN A 198 0.11 6.15 -20.14
CA GLN A 198 1.04 5.02 -20.01
C GLN A 198 1.85 5.07 -18.70
N ARG A 199 1.85 6.23 -18.04
CA ARG A 199 2.61 6.47 -16.81
C ARG A 199 1.71 6.74 -15.60
N ALA A 200 0.54 7.36 -15.77
CA ALA A 200 -0.49 7.47 -14.74
C ALA A 200 -1.54 6.37 -14.95
N LEU A 201 -1.39 5.25 -14.24
CA LEU A 201 -2.13 4.01 -14.44
C LEU A 201 -3.26 3.86 -13.39
N VAL A 202 -4.46 3.53 -13.87
CA VAL A 202 -5.64 3.26 -13.04
C VAL A 202 -6.25 1.91 -13.44
N PRO A 203 -5.75 0.78 -12.88
CA PRO A 203 -6.20 -0.56 -13.27
C PRO A 203 -7.66 -0.83 -12.92
N ASN A 204 -8.33 -1.58 -13.79
CA ASN A 204 -9.54 -2.30 -13.44
C ASN A 204 -9.21 -3.54 -12.59
N ASP A 205 -10.20 -4.08 -11.88
CA ASP A 205 -10.00 -5.27 -11.06
C ASP A 205 -9.62 -6.46 -11.96
N GLY A 206 -8.53 -7.15 -11.60
CA GLY A 206 -7.96 -8.23 -12.41
C GLY A 206 -7.09 -7.78 -13.59
N GLN A 207 -6.92 -6.47 -13.83
CA GLN A 207 -5.99 -5.98 -14.85
C GLN A 207 -4.53 -6.17 -14.41
N THR A 208 -3.65 -6.49 -15.36
CA THR A 208 -2.22 -6.70 -15.12
C THR A 208 -1.36 -5.72 -15.93
N TYR A 209 -0.26 -5.26 -15.34
CA TYR A 209 0.81 -4.52 -16.00
C TYR A 209 2.12 -5.31 -15.97
N LYS A 210 3.01 -5.02 -16.92
CA LYS A 210 4.37 -5.57 -16.98
C LYS A 210 5.35 -4.40 -16.94
N PHE A 211 6.37 -4.54 -16.11
CA PHE A 211 7.42 -3.55 -15.86
C PHE A 211 8.77 -4.15 -16.23
#